data_AF-A0A4Y7ID05-F1
#
_entry.id   AF-A0A4Y7ID05-F1
#
_cell.length_a   1.000
_cell.length_b   1.000
_cell.length_c   1.000
_cell.angle_alpha   90.00
_cell.angle_beta   90.00
_cell.angle_gamma   90.00
#
_symmetry.space_group_name_H-M   'P 1'
#
loop_
_entity.id
_entity.type
_entity.pdbx_description
1 polymer ?
#
loop_
_entity_poly.entity_id
_entity_poly.type
_entity_poly.pdbx_seq_one_letter_code
_entity_poly.pdbx_strand_id
1 'polypeptide(L)'
;MSEIYIFLVCRMLLTFSEQTRGQEFPQDASDQEMMEIVMARYEKDLMHPIKNFVGGEIARALLIQIQKLKLDIETAMLDLNQILKANEINFAILAALPAFFLSVGLLMLVRTWYKQDKRAEGRGRMARLQRRLLVVEVEKRIMQFQTCLDQGQGEDAQCMLGLVLYSLDRLYKSVERHAKETGEWLSLREDIIDLGKPQMQTAYKLAVTSRLVRVYDCMLPSENRR
;
A
#
# COMPACT_ATOMS: atom_id res chain seq x y z
N MET A 1 -49.79 29.56 -39.92
CA MET A 1 -49.13 30.56 -39.05
C MET A 1 -47.73 30.91 -39.54
N SER A 2 -46.99 29.96 -40.14
CA SER A 2 -45.67 30.17 -40.77
C SER A 2 -45.70 31.00 -42.06
N GLU A 3 -46.66 30.77 -42.96
CA GLU A 3 -46.73 31.51 -44.25
C GLU A 3 -47.07 32.99 -44.07
N ILE A 4 -47.94 33.33 -43.11
CA ILE A 4 -48.28 34.72 -42.78
C ILE A 4 -47.05 35.45 -42.23
N TYR A 5 -46.23 34.76 -41.43
CA TYR A 5 -45.00 35.33 -40.89
C TYR A 5 -43.96 35.59 -41.99
N ILE A 6 -43.80 34.66 -42.93
CA ILE A 6 -42.90 34.83 -44.08
C ILE A 6 -43.40 35.96 -45.00
N PHE A 7 -44.71 36.03 -45.26
CA PHE A 7 -45.30 37.10 -46.06
C PHE A 7 -45.16 38.48 -45.39
N LEU A 8 -45.35 38.56 -44.07
CA LEU A 8 -45.19 39.80 -43.30
C LEU A 8 -43.74 40.26 -43.28
N VAL A 9 -42.79 39.34 -43.11
CA VAL A 9 -41.34 39.62 -43.10
C VAL A 9 -40.85 40.04 -44.49
N CYS A 10 -41.31 39.39 -45.56
CA CYS A 10 -41.01 39.82 -46.93
C CYS A 10 -41.58 41.20 -47.25
N ARG A 11 -42.83 41.48 -46.83
CA ARG A 11 -43.44 42.78 -47.06
C ARG A 11 -42.75 43.89 -46.28
N MET A 12 -42.32 43.62 -45.04
CA MET A 12 -41.52 44.57 -44.24
C MET A 12 -40.15 44.85 -44.87
N LEU A 13 -39.45 43.81 -45.34
CA LEU A 13 -38.15 43.95 -46.01
C LEU A 13 -38.28 44.72 -47.33
N LEU A 14 -39.34 44.49 -48.10
CA LEU A 14 -39.64 45.23 -49.34
C LEU A 14 -39.90 46.71 -49.05
N THR A 15 -40.77 47.03 -48.08
CA THR A 15 -41.04 48.43 -47.70
C THR A 15 -39.80 49.15 -47.16
N PHE A 16 -38.90 48.43 -46.49
CA PHE A 16 -37.65 48.97 -45.98
C PHE A 16 -36.64 49.25 -47.11
N SER A 17 -36.68 48.43 -48.18
CA SER A 17 -35.83 48.62 -49.36
C SER A 17 -36.27 49.80 -50.24
N GLU A 18 -37.57 50.03 -50.38
CA GLU A 18 -38.12 51.20 -51.10
C GLU A 18 -37.81 52.51 -50.36
N GLN A 19 -37.81 52.50 -49.03
CA GLN A 19 -37.47 53.69 -48.23
C GLN A 19 -35.99 54.04 -48.23
N THR A 20 -35.09 53.09 -48.52
CA THR A 20 -33.63 53.29 -48.35
C THR A 20 -32.88 53.70 -49.62
N ARG A 21 -33.50 53.68 -50.81
CA ARG A 21 -32.98 54.34 -52.03
C ARG A 21 -34.14 54.85 -52.88
N GLY A 22 -34.43 56.14 -52.77
CA GLY A 22 -35.51 56.79 -53.51
C GLY A 22 -35.36 56.67 -55.02
N GLN A 23 -36.22 55.84 -55.63
CA GLN A 23 -36.60 55.94 -57.03
C GLN A 23 -37.93 55.22 -57.23
N GLU A 24 -38.97 55.97 -57.62
CA GLU A 24 -40.32 55.44 -57.82
C GLU A 24 -40.39 54.48 -59.02
N PHE A 25 -41.15 53.40 -58.86
CA PHE A 25 -41.48 52.47 -59.94
C PHE A 25 -42.54 53.11 -60.87
N PRO A 26 -42.39 53.02 -62.22
CA PRO A 26 -43.44 53.44 -63.14
C PRO A 26 -44.70 52.59 -62.94
N GLN A 27 -45.85 53.22 -62.72
CA GLN A 27 -47.10 52.57 -62.30
C GLN A 27 -47.86 51.79 -63.40
N ASP A 28 -47.36 51.70 -64.63
CA ASP A 28 -48.07 51.06 -65.76
C ASP A 28 -47.25 49.93 -66.43
N ALA A 29 -46.68 49.02 -65.65
CA ALA A 29 -46.02 47.81 -66.15
C ALA A 29 -46.84 46.55 -65.84
N SER A 30 -46.89 45.60 -66.77
CA SER A 30 -47.54 44.29 -66.58
C SER A 30 -46.86 43.49 -65.48
N ASP A 31 -47.63 42.74 -64.67
CA ASP A 31 -47.15 41.95 -63.52
C ASP A 31 -45.92 41.07 -63.82
N GLN A 32 -45.77 40.61 -65.07
CA GLN A 32 -44.61 39.82 -65.50
C GLN A 32 -43.31 40.63 -65.59
N GLU A 33 -43.35 41.85 -66.12
CA GLU A 33 -42.15 42.70 -66.25
C GLU A 33 -41.68 43.21 -64.88
N MET A 34 -42.65 43.49 -63.98
CA MET A 34 -42.35 43.88 -62.61
C MET A 34 -41.68 42.73 -61.83
N MET A 35 -42.15 41.49 -62.01
CA MET A 35 -41.54 40.32 -61.40
C MET A 35 -40.11 40.08 -61.93
N GLU A 36 -39.87 40.27 -63.23
CA GLU A 36 -38.55 40.07 -63.83
C GLU A 36 -37.54 41.14 -63.36
N ILE A 37 -37.97 42.39 -63.23
CA ILE A 37 -37.15 43.48 -62.66
C ILE A 37 -36.87 43.22 -61.17
N VAL A 38 -37.85 42.73 -60.41
CA VAL A 38 -37.67 42.35 -59.01
C VAL A 38 -36.68 41.22 -58.90
N MET A 39 -36.77 40.17 -59.73
CA MET A 39 -35.85 39.03 -59.70
C MET A 39 -34.43 39.41 -60.13
N ALA A 40 -34.27 40.23 -61.17
CA ALA A 40 -32.97 40.72 -61.61
C ALA A 40 -32.30 41.64 -60.57
N ARG A 41 -33.08 42.42 -59.82
CA ARG A 41 -32.57 43.19 -58.66
C ARG A 41 -32.28 42.29 -57.47
N TYR A 42 -33.11 41.29 -57.22
CA TYR A 42 -32.92 40.32 -56.14
C TYR A 42 -31.60 39.56 -56.33
N GLU A 43 -31.28 39.15 -57.57
CA GLU A 43 -30.03 38.47 -57.91
C GLU A 43 -28.81 39.41 -57.75
N LYS A 44 -28.97 40.71 -58.04
CA LYS A 44 -27.91 41.72 -57.86
C LYS A 44 -27.70 42.13 -56.40
N ASP A 45 -28.75 42.16 -55.57
CA ASP A 45 -28.66 42.46 -54.14
C ASP A 45 -28.23 41.24 -53.30
N LEU A 46 -28.54 40.02 -53.75
CA LEU A 46 -27.96 38.77 -53.22
C LEU A 46 -26.46 38.63 -53.47
N MET A 47 -25.89 39.45 -54.35
CA MET A 47 -24.43 39.55 -54.53
C MET A 47 -23.76 40.45 -53.47
N HIS A 48 -24.51 41.23 -52.67
CA HIS A 48 -23.96 42.01 -51.56
C HIS A 48 -24.70 41.89 -50.19
N PRO A 49 -25.02 40.67 -49.71
CA PRO A 49 -25.67 40.47 -48.41
C PRO A 49 -24.76 40.78 -47.21
N ILE A 50 -23.43 40.88 -47.43
CA ILE A 50 -22.44 41.14 -46.37
C ILE A 50 -22.31 42.64 -46.07
N LYS A 51 -22.56 43.52 -47.05
CA LYS A 51 -22.26 44.96 -46.90
C LYS A 51 -23.23 45.68 -45.94
N ASN A 52 -24.43 45.12 -45.73
CA ASN A 52 -25.43 45.64 -44.79
C ASN A 52 -25.45 44.90 -43.44
N PHE A 53 -24.94 43.66 -43.38
CA PHE A 53 -24.70 42.93 -42.13
C PHE A 53 -23.62 43.60 -41.27
N VAL A 54 -22.70 44.32 -41.93
CA VAL A 54 -21.65 45.17 -41.36
C VAL A 54 -22.15 46.61 -41.11
N GLY A 55 -23.47 46.83 -41.14
CA GLY A 55 -24.10 48.10 -40.77
C GLY A 55 -24.16 48.31 -39.25
N GLY A 56 -23.03 48.18 -38.55
CA GLY A 56 -22.83 48.61 -37.15
C GLY A 56 -23.60 47.89 -36.05
N GLU A 57 -24.92 47.69 -36.16
CA GLU A 57 -25.80 47.31 -35.04
C GLU A 57 -25.81 45.80 -34.77
N ILE A 58 -25.86 44.95 -35.80
CA ILE A 58 -25.78 43.49 -35.63
C ILE A 58 -24.40 43.07 -35.15
N ALA A 59 -23.34 43.68 -35.70
CA ALA A 59 -21.97 43.47 -35.25
C ALA A 59 -21.78 43.90 -33.77
N ARG A 60 -22.37 45.03 -33.35
CA ARG A 60 -22.39 45.45 -31.95
C ARG A 60 -23.17 44.48 -31.06
N ALA A 61 -24.35 44.02 -31.48
CA ALA A 61 -25.13 43.05 -30.72
C ALA A 61 -24.37 41.72 -30.54
N LEU A 62 -23.70 41.24 -31.58
CA LEU A 62 -22.86 40.05 -31.53
C LEU A 62 -21.65 40.24 -30.61
N LEU A 63 -20.98 41.39 -30.70
CA LEU A 63 -19.86 41.74 -29.81
C LEU A 63 -20.30 41.83 -28.35
N ILE A 64 -21.47 42.40 -28.08
CA ILE A 64 -22.07 42.46 -26.74
C ILE A 64 -22.38 41.05 -26.22
N GLN A 65 -22.92 40.16 -27.07
CA GLN A 65 -23.18 38.77 -26.68
C GLN A 65 -21.89 38.01 -26.38
N ILE A 66 -20.83 38.18 -27.18
CA ILE A 66 -19.53 37.55 -26.94
C ILE A 66 -18.91 38.08 -25.63
N GLN A 67 -19.04 39.38 -25.36
CA GLN A 67 -18.57 39.97 -24.11
C GLN A 67 -19.37 39.48 -22.91
N LYS A 68 -20.69 39.35 -23.04
CA LYS A 68 -21.55 38.80 -21.99
C LYS A 68 -21.24 37.33 -21.71
N LEU A 69 -21.06 36.54 -22.77
CA LEU A 69 -20.64 35.14 -22.66
C LEU A 69 -19.28 35.01 -21.95
N LYS A 70 -18.31 35.86 -22.28
CA LYS A 70 -17.01 35.88 -21.60
C LYS A 70 -17.15 36.21 -20.11
N LEU A 71 -17.95 37.23 -19.77
CA LEU A 71 -18.22 37.61 -18.38
C LEU A 71 -18.91 36.47 -17.60
N ASP A 72 -19.86 35.78 -18.23
CA ASP A 72 -20.57 34.67 -17.61
C ASP A 72 -19.62 33.47 -17.40
N ILE A 73 -18.70 33.20 -18.33
CA ILE A 73 -17.64 32.19 -18.17
C ILE A 73 -16.67 32.58 -17.05
N GLU A 74 -16.22 33.84 -16.99
CA GLU A 74 -15.32 34.33 -15.93
C GLU A 74 -15.99 34.21 -14.55
N THR A 75 -17.28 34.53 -14.44
CA THR A 75 -18.04 34.39 -13.20
C THR A 75 -18.17 32.92 -12.79
N ALA A 76 -18.54 32.04 -13.71
CA ALA A 76 -18.58 30.60 -13.45
C ALA A 76 -17.20 30.03 -13.06
N MET A 77 -16.12 30.57 -13.62
CA MET A 77 -14.76 30.17 -13.26
C MET A 77 -14.39 30.58 -11.84
N LEU A 78 -14.85 31.73 -11.36
CA LEU A 78 -14.67 32.17 -9.97
C LEU A 78 -15.43 31.26 -9.00
N ASP A 79 -16.67 30.88 -9.33
CA ASP A 79 -17.48 29.97 -8.52
C ASP A 79 -16.86 28.55 -8.46
N LEU A 80 -16.37 28.05 -9.59
CA LEU A 80 -15.64 26.78 -9.66
C LEU A 80 -14.36 26.81 -8.81
N ASN A 81 -13.62 27.92 -8.83
CA ASN A 81 -12.46 28.09 -7.97
C ASN A 81 -12.83 28.05 -6.49
N GLN A 82 -13.97 28.61 -6.10
CA GLN A 82 -14.45 28.58 -4.72
C GLN A 82 -14.83 27.15 -4.28
N ILE A 83 -15.45 26.36 -5.16
CA ILE A 83 -15.80 24.95 -4.90
C ILE A 83 -14.56 24.06 -4.81
N LEU A 84 -13.58 24.28 -5.69
CA LEU A 84 -12.31 23.57 -5.67
C LEU A 84 -11.52 23.91 -4.40
N LYS A 85 -11.45 25.18 -4.02
CA LYS A 85 -10.80 25.62 -2.78
C LYS A 85 -11.50 25.07 -1.52
N ALA A 86 -12.83 24.99 -1.54
CA ALA A 86 -13.58 24.39 -0.43
C ALA A 86 -13.31 22.89 -0.24
N ASN A 87 -12.89 22.18 -1.30
CA ASN A 87 -12.58 20.75 -1.27
C ASN A 87 -11.07 20.44 -1.35
N GLU A 88 -10.21 21.45 -1.48
CA GLU A 88 -8.77 21.31 -1.61
C GLU A 88 -8.18 20.51 -0.45
N ILE A 89 -8.62 20.79 0.77
CA ILE A 89 -8.19 20.08 1.98
C ILE A 89 -8.58 18.59 1.90
N ASN A 90 -9.78 18.27 1.40
CA ASN A 90 -10.25 16.89 1.30
C ASN A 90 -9.45 16.10 0.24
N PHE A 91 -9.16 16.73 -0.90
CA PHE A 91 -8.32 16.12 -1.94
C PHE A 91 -6.86 15.97 -1.48
N ALA A 92 -6.32 16.96 -0.77
CA ALA A 92 -4.98 16.89 -0.19
C ALA A 92 -4.86 15.77 0.86
N ILE A 93 -5.86 15.62 1.74
CA ILE A 93 -5.90 14.52 2.71
C ILE A 93 -6.01 13.18 1.99
N LEU A 94 -6.89 13.06 0.99
CA LEU A 94 -7.08 11.84 0.23
C LEU A 94 -5.79 11.41 -0.51
N ALA A 95 -5.05 12.38 -1.07
CA ALA A 95 -3.76 12.14 -1.71
C ALA A 95 -2.63 11.82 -0.71
N ALA A 96 -2.70 12.35 0.52
CA ALA A 96 -1.71 12.11 1.56
C ALA A 96 -1.89 10.76 2.29
N LEU A 97 -3.10 10.21 2.35
CA LEU A 97 -3.40 8.95 3.02
C LEU A 97 -2.54 7.78 2.52
N PRO A 98 -2.43 7.49 1.20
CA PRO A 98 -1.55 6.43 0.70
C PRO A 98 -0.09 6.61 1.13
N ALA A 99 0.43 7.84 1.07
CA ALA A 99 1.80 8.14 1.48
C ALA A 99 2.02 7.92 2.99
N PHE A 100 1.03 8.24 3.82
CA PHE A 100 1.07 7.99 5.25
C PHE A 100 1.09 6.48 5.56
N PHE A 101 0.20 5.70 4.95
CA PHE A 101 0.18 4.25 5.14
C PHE A 101 1.48 3.58 4.65
N LEU A 102 2.02 4.03 3.52
CA LEU A 102 3.31 3.55 3.03
C LEU A 102 4.46 3.88 3.99
N SER A 103 4.48 5.09 4.55
CA SER A 103 5.49 5.51 5.53
C SER A 103 5.42 4.66 6.81
N VAL A 104 4.22 4.46 7.37
CA VAL A 104 4.02 3.61 8.55
C VAL A 104 4.40 2.16 8.25
N GLY A 105 4.01 1.63 7.07
CA GLY A 105 4.36 0.29 6.62
C GLY A 105 5.87 0.09 6.50
N LEU A 106 6.57 1.03 5.87
CA LEU A 106 8.03 1.00 5.75
C LEU A 106 8.70 1.03 7.13
N LEU A 107 8.22 1.88 8.03
CA LEU A 107 8.75 2.02 9.38
C LEU A 107 8.50 0.76 10.23
N MET A 108 7.35 0.10 10.07
CA MET A 108 7.06 -1.20 10.67
C MET A 108 7.97 -2.30 10.13
N LEU A 109 8.24 -2.32 8.82
CA LEU A 109 9.17 -3.26 8.20
C LEU A 109 10.58 -3.06 8.77
N VAL A 110 11.13 -1.85 8.72
CA VAL A 110 12.46 -1.55 9.25
C VAL A 110 12.58 -1.97 10.73
N ARG A 111 11.56 -1.68 11.54
CA ARG A 111 11.54 -2.11 12.96
C ARG A 111 11.52 -3.62 13.12
N THR A 112 10.76 -4.32 12.28
CA THR A 112 10.67 -5.79 12.33
C THR A 112 11.99 -6.42 11.92
N TRP A 113 12.59 -5.95 10.82
CA TRP A 113 13.92 -6.40 10.37
C TRP A 113 14.99 -6.16 11.43
N TYR A 114 15.06 -4.96 12.01
CA TYR A 114 16.02 -4.63 13.06
C TYR A 114 15.82 -5.47 14.34
N LYS A 115 14.56 -5.70 14.75
CA LYS A 115 14.26 -6.56 15.90
C LYS A 115 14.56 -8.03 15.61
N GLN A 116 14.31 -8.51 14.39
CA GLN A 116 14.48 -9.91 14.03
C GLN A 116 15.95 -10.31 14.02
N ASP A 117 16.83 -9.43 13.55
CA ASP A 117 18.28 -9.65 13.55
C ASP A 117 18.82 -9.82 14.98
N LYS A 118 18.50 -8.88 15.87
CA LYS A 118 18.85 -8.97 17.30
C LYS A 118 18.18 -10.16 18.02
N ARG A 119 16.96 -10.53 17.61
CA ARG A 119 16.18 -11.60 18.27
C ARG A 119 16.66 -12.98 17.85
N ALA A 120 17.10 -13.17 16.60
CA ALA A 120 17.66 -14.44 16.13
C ALA A 120 18.95 -14.77 16.89
N GLU A 121 19.83 -13.77 17.04
CA GLU A 121 21.10 -13.91 17.76
C GLU A 121 20.88 -14.19 19.26
N GLY A 122 19.94 -13.47 19.89
CA GLY A 122 19.58 -13.68 21.30
C GLY A 122 18.87 -15.01 21.57
N ARG A 123 18.01 -15.48 20.65
CA ARG A 123 17.26 -16.74 20.81
C ARG A 123 18.19 -17.95 20.78
N GLY A 124 19.18 -17.96 19.89
CA GLY A 124 20.20 -19.00 19.84
C GLY A 124 21.04 -19.03 21.12
N ARG A 125 21.46 -17.87 21.63
CA ARG A 125 22.22 -17.76 22.87
C ARG A 125 21.44 -18.28 24.07
N MET A 126 20.17 -17.91 24.20
CA MET A 126 19.32 -18.36 25.30
C MET A 126 19.04 -19.87 25.24
N ALA A 127 18.78 -20.43 24.06
CA ALA A 127 18.58 -21.86 23.88
C ALA A 127 19.84 -22.69 24.22
N ARG A 128 21.05 -22.16 23.94
CA ARG A 128 22.31 -22.78 24.38
C ARG A 128 22.48 -22.72 25.89
N LEU A 129 22.20 -21.57 26.52
CA LEU A 129 22.23 -21.43 27.97
C LEU A 129 21.28 -22.41 28.67
N GLN A 130 20.06 -22.56 28.14
CA GLN A 130 19.08 -23.52 28.67
C GLN A 130 19.59 -24.97 28.60
N ARG A 131 20.20 -25.39 27.48
CA ARG A 131 20.79 -26.74 27.36
C ARG A 131 21.94 -26.97 28.34
N ARG A 132 22.82 -25.98 28.54
CA ARG A 132 23.90 -26.06 29.53
C ARG A 132 23.35 -26.18 30.96
N LEU A 133 22.29 -25.44 31.29
CA LEU A 133 21.62 -25.57 32.58
C LEU A 133 21.03 -26.97 32.80
N LEU A 134 20.53 -27.63 31.75
CA LEU A 134 20.06 -29.01 31.86
C LEU A 134 21.20 -29.99 32.19
N VAL A 135 22.39 -29.80 31.64
CA VAL A 135 23.55 -30.63 32.00
C VAL A 135 23.96 -30.42 33.46
N VAL A 136 23.97 -29.18 33.93
CA VAL A 136 24.25 -28.86 35.34
C VAL A 136 23.21 -29.48 36.27
N GLU A 137 21.93 -29.47 35.86
CA GLU A 137 20.86 -30.14 36.61
C GLU A 137 21.12 -31.65 36.67
N VAL A 138 21.44 -32.29 35.54
CA VAL A 138 21.79 -33.73 35.49
C VAL A 138 22.97 -34.04 36.42
N GLU A 139 24.03 -33.24 36.37
CA GLU A 139 25.21 -33.38 37.22
C GLU A 139 24.84 -33.32 38.71
N LYS A 140 24.06 -32.32 39.11
CA LYS A 140 23.58 -32.17 40.48
C LYS A 140 22.74 -33.37 40.93
N ARG A 141 21.85 -33.88 40.08
CA ARG A 141 21.01 -35.05 40.38
C ARG A 141 21.87 -36.31 40.54
N ILE A 142 22.90 -36.49 39.72
CA ILE A 142 23.85 -37.60 39.84
C ILE A 142 24.59 -37.54 41.18
N MET A 143 25.06 -36.36 41.59
CA MET A 143 25.70 -36.19 42.90
C MET A 143 24.76 -36.53 44.05
N GLN A 144 23.52 -36.05 44.00
CA GLN A 144 22.54 -36.34 45.04
C GLN A 144 22.17 -37.82 45.11
N PHE A 145 22.05 -38.49 43.95
CA PHE A 145 21.85 -39.94 43.90
C PHE A 145 23.01 -40.69 44.57
N GLN A 146 24.26 -40.29 44.30
CA GLN A 146 25.43 -40.88 44.96
C GLN A 146 25.40 -40.66 46.48
N THR A 147 25.07 -39.44 46.94
CA THR A 147 24.94 -39.16 48.37
C THR A 147 23.88 -40.05 49.05
N CYS A 148 22.72 -40.27 48.42
CA CYS A 148 21.70 -41.19 48.96
C CYS A 148 22.17 -42.65 49.01
N LEU A 149 22.95 -43.09 48.01
CA LEU A 149 23.58 -44.42 48.03
C LEU A 149 24.58 -44.56 49.18
N ASP A 150 25.43 -43.55 49.37
CA ASP A 150 26.45 -43.56 50.42
C ASP A 150 25.83 -43.54 51.83
N GLN A 151 24.65 -42.92 51.97
CA GLN A 151 23.87 -42.88 53.22
C GLN A 151 23.05 -44.15 53.48
N GLY A 152 23.01 -45.11 52.54
CA GLY A 152 22.27 -46.36 52.68
C GLY A 152 20.74 -46.20 52.60
N GLN A 153 20.23 -45.07 52.10
CA GLN A 153 18.80 -44.82 51.96
C GLN A 153 18.27 -45.40 50.65
N GLY A 154 17.92 -46.69 50.65
CA GLY A 154 17.53 -47.44 49.44
C GLY A 154 16.30 -46.90 48.70
N GLU A 155 15.23 -46.54 49.42
CA GLU A 155 14.00 -46.00 48.83
C GLU A 155 14.23 -44.60 48.22
N ASP A 156 14.93 -43.72 48.95
CA ASP A 156 15.28 -42.38 48.47
C ASP A 156 16.23 -42.47 47.26
N ALA A 157 17.19 -43.39 47.26
CA ALA A 157 18.09 -43.60 46.12
C ALA A 157 17.34 -44.00 44.84
N GLN A 158 16.30 -44.83 44.94
CA GLN A 158 15.46 -45.18 43.79
C GLN A 158 14.67 -43.98 43.25
N CYS A 159 14.12 -43.15 44.15
CA CYS A 159 13.45 -41.90 43.78
C CYS A 159 14.43 -40.95 43.06
N MET A 160 15.63 -40.80 43.61
CA MET A 160 16.68 -39.96 43.04
C MET A 160 17.17 -40.47 41.68
N LEU A 161 17.26 -41.79 41.48
CA LEU A 161 17.53 -42.37 40.17
C LEU A 161 16.43 -42.01 39.15
N GLY A 162 15.16 -42.05 39.55
CA GLY A 162 14.04 -41.62 38.72
C GLY A 162 14.18 -40.15 38.27
N LEU A 163 14.61 -39.27 39.17
CA LEU A 163 14.85 -37.85 38.86
C LEU A 163 16.06 -37.66 37.93
N VAL A 164 17.13 -38.45 38.09
CA VAL A 164 18.26 -38.47 37.14
C VAL A 164 17.75 -38.85 35.75
N LEU A 165 17.01 -39.96 35.62
CA LEU A 165 16.47 -40.42 34.34
C LEU A 165 15.52 -39.39 33.69
N TYR A 166 14.67 -38.73 34.49
CA TYR A 166 13.82 -37.65 34.00
C TYR A 166 14.62 -36.46 33.48
N SER A 167 15.65 -36.04 34.22
CA SER A 167 16.53 -34.94 33.79
C SER A 167 17.30 -35.29 32.51
N LEU A 168 17.70 -36.55 32.34
CA LEU A 168 18.33 -37.08 31.14
C LEU A 168 17.36 -37.12 29.95
N ASP A 169 16.11 -37.53 30.13
CA ASP A 169 15.08 -37.49 29.06
C ASP A 169 14.84 -36.05 28.58
N ARG A 170 14.78 -35.10 29.52
CA ARG A 170 14.64 -33.68 29.20
C ARG A 170 15.87 -33.14 28.46
N LEU A 171 17.07 -33.56 28.85
CA LEU A 171 18.30 -33.24 28.14
C LEU A 171 18.27 -33.80 26.72
N TYR A 172 17.96 -35.10 26.57
CA TYR A 172 17.86 -35.83 25.30
C TYR A 172 16.95 -35.11 24.31
N LYS A 173 15.71 -34.79 24.71
CA LYS A 173 14.73 -34.07 23.86
C LYS A 173 15.19 -32.67 23.49
N SER A 174 15.90 -31.99 24.41
CA SER A 174 16.38 -30.62 24.16
C SER A 174 17.53 -30.55 23.15
N VAL A 175 18.34 -31.60 23.05
CA VAL A 175 19.53 -31.62 22.19
C VAL A 175 19.31 -32.35 20.88
N GLU A 176 18.35 -33.27 20.81
CA GLU A 176 18.10 -34.16 19.68
C GLU A 176 18.06 -33.43 18.33
N ARG A 177 17.23 -32.39 18.22
CA ARG A 177 17.07 -31.65 16.96
C ARG A 177 18.40 -31.04 16.51
N HIS A 178 19.10 -30.37 17.41
CA HIS A 178 20.32 -29.64 17.04
C HIS A 178 21.50 -30.57 16.78
N ALA A 179 21.61 -31.66 17.54
CA ALA A 179 22.64 -32.66 17.34
C ALA A 179 22.44 -33.47 16.04
N LYS A 180 21.18 -33.64 15.61
CA LYS A 180 20.88 -34.19 14.27
C LYS A 180 21.28 -33.22 13.16
N GLU A 181 21.05 -31.92 13.36
CA GLU A 181 21.46 -30.87 12.43
C GLU A 181 23.01 -30.77 12.31
N THR A 182 23.77 -30.99 13.40
CA THR A 182 25.25 -30.96 13.39
C THR A 182 25.91 -32.30 13.05
N GLY A 183 25.15 -33.40 12.99
CA GLY A 183 25.68 -34.75 12.75
C GLY A 183 26.31 -35.43 13.97
N GLU A 184 26.31 -34.78 15.14
CA GLU A 184 26.92 -35.29 16.37
C GLU A 184 25.98 -36.23 17.17
N TRP A 185 24.76 -36.45 16.67
CA TRP A 185 23.69 -37.13 17.41
C TRP A 185 24.05 -38.52 17.93
N LEU A 186 24.77 -39.32 17.15
CA LEU A 186 25.13 -40.68 17.54
C LEU A 186 25.99 -40.71 18.80
N SER A 187 27.10 -39.96 18.80
CA SER A 187 28.01 -39.85 19.94
C SER A 187 27.33 -39.20 21.15
N LEU A 188 26.56 -38.13 20.91
CA LEU A 188 25.84 -37.42 21.98
C LEU A 188 24.79 -38.31 22.66
N ARG A 189 24.07 -39.10 21.87
CA ARG A 189 23.07 -40.04 22.36
C ARG A 189 23.72 -41.12 23.21
N GLU A 190 24.85 -41.67 22.79
CA GLU A 190 25.58 -42.69 23.55
C GLU A 190 26.06 -42.13 24.89
N ASP A 191 26.64 -40.92 24.90
CA ASP A 191 27.06 -40.22 26.12
C ASP A 191 25.89 -40.00 27.09
N ILE A 192 24.70 -39.62 26.59
CA ILE A 192 23.51 -39.43 27.43
C ILE A 192 22.98 -40.76 27.97
N ILE A 193 23.01 -41.83 27.18
CA ILE A 193 22.60 -43.18 27.61
C ILE A 193 23.55 -43.70 28.70
N ASP A 194 24.85 -43.48 28.55
CA ASP A 194 25.86 -43.87 29.52
C ASP A 194 25.63 -43.22 30.90
N LEU A 195 25.23 -41.94 30.94
CA LEU A 195 24.89 -41.24 32.19
C LEU A 195 23.74 -41.91 32.96
N GLY A 196 22.80 -42.54 32.24
CA GLY A 196 21.65 -43.23 32.81
C GLY A 196 21.98 -44.58 33.45
N LYS A 197 23.18 -45.15 33.20
CA LYS A 197 23.55 -46.46 33.74
C LYS A 197 23.79 -46.37 35.25
N PRO A 198 23.07 -47.14 36.10
CA PRO A 198 23.17 -47.01 37.56
C PRO A 198 24.50 -47.55 38.12
N GLN A 199 25.10 -48.56 37.46
CA GLN A 199 26.34 -49.20 37.91
C GLN A 199 27.62 -48.42 37.58
N MET A 200 27.49 -47.29 36.88
CA MET A 200 28.63 -46.53 36.41
C MET A 200 29.17 -45.58 37.47
N GLN A 201 30.49 -45.54 37.64
CA GLN A 201 31.14 -44.71 38.65
C GLN A 201 30.80 -43.22 38.45
N THR A 202 30.50 -42.52 39.55
CA THR A 202 30.18 -41.09 39.53
C THR A 202 31.28 -40.24 38.91
N ALA A 203 32.56 -40.57 39.13
CA ALA A 203 33.68 -39.88 38.50
C ALA A 203 33.64 -39.94 36.95
N TYR A 204 33.28 -41.10 36.39
CA TYR A 204 33.09 -41.23 34.94
C TYR A 204 31.91 -40.39 34.47
N LYS A 205 30.78 -40.42 35.18
CA LYS A 205 29.60 -39.62 34.83
C LYS A 205 29.91 -38.12 34.80
N LEU A 206 30.68 -37.62 35.77
CA LEU A 206 31.15 -36.23 35.80
C LEU A 206 32.10 -35.90 34.63
N ALA A 207 32.93 -36.86 34.21
CA ALA A 207 33.77 -36.70 33.03
C ALA A 207 32.92 -36.59 31.75
N VAL A 208 31.86 -37.40 31.63
CA VAL A 208 30.91 -37.32 30.51
C VAL A 208 30.14 -36.01 30.51
N THR A 209 29.61 -35.53 31.65
CA THR A 209 28.93 -34.22 31.70
C THR A 209 29.87 -33.06 31.35
N SER A 210 31.14 -33.12 31.76
CA SER A 210 32.16 -32.16 31.37
C SER A 210 32.43 -32.20 29.85
N ARG A 211 32.54 -33.40 29.27
CA ARG A 211 32.70 -33.61 27.83
C ARG A 211 31.49 -33.07 27.05
N LEU A 212 30.27 -33.30 27.53
CA LEU A 212 29.03 -32.81 26.91
C LEU A 212 29.07 -31.29 26.67
N VAL A 213 29.55 -30.53 27.67
CA VAL A 213 29.60 -29.06 27.60
C VAL A 213 30.78 -28.55 26.77
N ARG A 214 31.87 -29.32 26.67
CA ARG A 214 33.13 -28.88 26.02
C ARG A 214 33.27 -29.29 24.56
N VAL A 215 32.65 -30.39 24.15
CA VAL A 215 32.87 -30.99 22.82
C VAL A 215 31.72 -30.71 21.87
N TYR A 216 30.47 -30.81 22.34
CA TYR A 216 29.33 -30.76 21.44
C TYR A 216 28.88 -29.34 21.11
N ASP A 217 28.72 -29.07 19.82
CA ASP A 217 28.38 -27.75 19.27
C ASP A 217 27.04 -27.22 19.80
N CYS A 218 26.14 -28.14 20.12
CA CYS A 218 24.83 -27.82 20.70
C CYS A 218 24.91 -27.18 22.09
N MET A 219 26.03 -27.32 22.80
CA MET A 219 26.24 -26.80 24.15
C MET A 219 27.36 -25.77 24.26
N LEU A 220 28.19 -25.63 23.21
CA LEU A 220 29.32 -24.70 23.20
C LEU A 220 28.89 -23.22 23.31
N PRO A 221 29.63 -22.38 24.05
CA PRO A 221 29.43 -20.93 24.02
C PRO A 221 29.77 -20.37 22.63
N SER A 222 29.06 -19.31 22.21
CA SER A 222 29.20 -18.72 20.87
C SER A 222 30.60 -18.21 20.53
N GLU A 223 31.44 -17.97 21.53
CA GLU A 223 32.81 -17.47 21.34
C GLU A 223 33.81 -18.58 20.96
N ASN A 224 33.49 -19.85 21.19
CA ASN A 224 34.39 -20.99 20.95
C ASN A 224 34.26 -21.62 19.55
N ARG A 225 33.55 -20.98 18.62
CA ARG A 225 33.37 -21.49 17.24
C ARG A 225 34.33 -20.80 16.26
N ARG A 226 35.62 -20.78 16.57
CA ARG A 226 36.69 -20.36 15.65
C ARG A 226 37.55 -21.55 15.26
#